data_AF-A0A526YNX6-F1
#
_entry.id   AF-A0A526YNX6-F1
#
_cell.length_a   1.000
_cell.length_b   1.000
_cell.length_c   1.000
_cell.angle_alpha   90.00
_cell.angle_beta   90.00
_cell.angle_gamma   90.00
#
_symmetry.space_group_name_H-M   'P 1'
#
loop_
_entity.id
_entity.type
_entity.pdbx_description
1 polymer ?
#
loop_
_entity_poly.entity_id
_entity_poly.type
_entity_poly.pdbx_seq_one_letter_code
_entity_poly.pdbx_strand_id
1 'polypeptide(L)' 'MRRAAIYLAAVLTSGEINAAPAGYFDLQPGVMLESGDTWVADGNRYRLYGVQSCLRGTPYTDKTGQKRDCGDA' A
#
# COMPACT_ATOMS: atom_id res chain seq x y z
N MET A 1 -25.24 -27.50 -19.19
CA MET A 1 -25.70 -26.21 -18.63
C MET A 1 -24.89 -25.80 -17.39
N ARG A 2 -24.96 -26.54 -16.27
CA ARG A 2 -24.33 -26.17 -14.99
C ARG A 2 -22.78 -26.09 -15.02
N ARG A 3 -22.13 -27.01 -15.75
CA ARG A 3 -20.66 -26.98 -15.95
C ARG A 3 -20.20 -25.78 -16.77
N ALA A 4 -20.92 -25.46 -17.85
CA ALA A 4 -20.63 -24.28 -18.67
C ALA A 4 -20.76 -22.97 -17.87
N ALA A 5 -21.76 -22.87 -16.99
CA ALA A 5 -21.92 -21.72 -16.10
C ALA A 5 -20.77 -21.57 -15.08
N ILE A 6 -20.23 -22.68 -14.58
CA ILE A 6 -19.07 -22.68 -13.66
C ILE A 6 -17.80 -22.21 -14.39
N TYR A 7 -17.57 -22.67 -15.63
CA TYR A 7 -16.44 -22.21 -16.43
C TYR A 7 -16.55 -20.73 -16.82
N LEU A 8 -17.76 -20.26 -17.14
CA LEU A 8 -18.00 -18.84 -17.47
C LEU A 8 -17.77 -17.92 -16.25
N ALA A 9 -18.17 -18.37 -15.05
CA ALA A 9 -17.97 -17.59 -13.82
C ALA A 9 -16.49 -17.46 -13.43
N ALA A 10 -15.66 -18.48 -13.69
CA ALA A 10 -14.22 -18.45 -13.37
C ALA A 10 -13.41 -17.49 -14.27
N VAL A 11 -13.86 -17.22 -15.49
CA VAL A 11 -13.19 -16.31 -16.44
C VAL A 11 -13.51 -14.83 -16.12
N LEU A 12 -14.67 -14.55 -15.51
CA LEU A 12 -15.09 -13.18 -15.19
C LEU A 12 -14.43 -12.58 -13.93
N THR A 13 -13.71 -13.39 -13.15
CA THR A 13 -13.07 -12.96 -11.89
C THR A 13 -11.55 -12.79 -11.99
N SER A 14 -10.94 -12.95 -13.16
CA SER A 14 -9.52 -12.67 -13.36
C SER A 14 -9.29 -11.15 -13.45
N GLY A 15 -9.29 -10.47 -12.31
CA GLY A 15 -8.74 -9.13 -12.22
C GLY A 15 -7.25 -9.14 -12.55
N GLU A 16 -6.77 -8.11 -13.24
CA GLU A 16 -5.35 -7.95 -13.55
C GLU A 16 -4.54 -7.76 -12.26
N ILE A 17 -3.66 -8.71 -11.95
CA ILE A 17 -2.62 -8.51 -10.95
C ILE A 17 -1.51 -7.72 -11.65
N ASN A 18 -1.63 -6.39 -11.66
CA ASN A 18 -0.57 -5.53 -12.15
C ASN A 18 0.59 -5.58 -11.14
N ALA A 19 1.74 -6.11 -11.59
CA ALA A 19 2.95 -6.09 -10.81
C ALA A 19 3.36 -4.62 -10.53
N ALA A 20 3.96 -4.38 -9.37
CA ALA A 20 4.53 -3.08 -9.08
C ALA A 20 5.62 -2.74 -10.12
N PRO A 21 5.78 -1.46 -10.50
CA PRO A 21 6.78 -1.07 -11.48
C PRO A 21 8.20 -1.38 -11.02
N ALA A 22 9.16 -1.37 -11.95
CA ALA A 22 10.57 -1.58 -11.61
C ALA A 22 11.03 -0.59 -10.52
N GLY A 23 11.75 -1.11 -9.50
CA GLY A 23 12.19 -0.33 -8.34
C GLY A 23 11.31 -0.49 -7.09
N TYR A 24 10.15 -1.13 -7.22
CA TYR A 24 9.36 -1.59 -6.07
C TYR A 24 9.82 -2.99 -5.65
N PHE A 25 9.70 -3.28 -4.37
CA PHE A 25 9.99 -4.59 -3.81
C PHE A 25 8.90 -4.97 -2.80
N ASP A 26 8.63 -6.27 -2.71
CA ASP A 26 7.75 -6.78 -1.68
C ASP A 26 8.46 -6.79 -0.33
N LEU A 27 7.73 -6.38 0.72
CA LEU A 27 8.22 -6.53 2.08
C LEU A 27 8.35 -8.02 2.41
N GLN A 28 9.55 -8.44 2.80
CA GLN A 28 9.80 -9.81 3.19
C GLN A 28 9.11 -10.14 4.53
N PRO A 29 8.79 -11.42 4.79
CA PRO A 29 8.31 -11.84 6.10
C PRO A 29 9.27 -11.38 7.21
N GLY A 30 8.71 -10.84 8.30
CA GLY A 30 9.50 -10.31 9.42
C GLY A 30 9.83 -8.81 9.32
N VAL A 31 9.52 -8.15 8.20
CA VAL A 31 9.53 -6.69 8.15
C VAL A 31 8.33 -6.12 8.90
N MET A 32 8.56 -5.14 9.79
CA MET A 32 7.52 -4.43 10.54
C MET A 32 7.58 -2.94 10.21
N LEU A 33 6.51 -2.41 9.59
CA LEU A 33 6.36 -0.98 9.35
C LEU A 33 5.95 -0.29 10.65
N GLU A 34 6.72 0.71 11.09
CA GLU A 34 6.39 1.54 12.26
C GLU A 34 5.65 2.82 11.84
N SER A 35 6.01 3.38 10.69
CA SER A 35 5.37 4.55 10.08
C SER A 35 5.71 4.60 8.58
N GLY A 36 5.19 5.57 7.83
CA GLY A 36 5.42 5.69 6.39
C GLY A 36 6.89 5.88 5.96
N ASP A 37 7.79 6.18 6.89
CA ASP A 37 9.22 6.41 6.63
C ASP A 37 10.15 5.56 7.54
N THR A 38 9.60 4.67 8.38
CA THR A 38 10.38 3.89 9.37
C THR A 38 9.92 2.45 9.43
N TRP A 39 10.85 1.50 9.43
CA TRP A 39 10.56 0.07 9.56
C TRP A 39 11.68 -0.67 10.29
N VAL A 40 11.36 -1.87 10.77
CA VAL A 40 12.32 -2.83 11.33
C VAL A 40 12.42 -4.04 10.40
N ALA A 41 13.65 -4.47 10.12
CA ALA A 41 13.95 -5.70 9.37
C ALA A 41 15.22 -6.34 9.94
N ASP A 42 15.24 -7.66 10.12
CA ASP A 42 16.39 -8.41 10.64
C ASP A 42 16.98 -7.84 11.95
N GLY A 43 16.11 -7.34 12.84
CA GLY A 43 16.49 -6.72 14.10
C GLY A 43 17.08 -5.30 13.98
N ASN A 44 17.21 -4.77 12.76
CA ASN A 44 17.69 -3.43 12.48
C ASN A 44 16.53 -2.48 12.19
N ARG A 45 16.63 -1.25 12.71
CA ARG A 45 15.65 -0.19 12.47
C ARG A 45 16.16 0.77 11.39
N TYR A 46 15.37 0.96 10.34
CA TYR A 46 15.68 1.81 9.19
C TYR A 46 14.74 3.01 9.15
N ARG A 47 15.26 4.16 8.71
CA ARG A 47 14.48 5.39 8.51
C ARG A 47 14.92 6.10 7.24
N LEU A 48 13.95 6.54 6.44
CA LEU A 48 14.21 7.38 5.27
C LEU A 48 14.45 8.82 5.71
N TYR A 49 15.62 9.36 5.37
CA TYR A 49 15.92 10.77 5.58
C TYR A 49 15.39 11.62 4.43
N GLY A 50 14.86 12.80 4.75
CA GLY A 50 14.20 13.67 3.78
C GLY A 50 12.76 13.25 3.42
N VAL A 51 12.30 12.13 3.97
CA VAL A 51 10.89 11.73 3.95
C VAL A 51 10.34 11.96 5.36
N GLN A 52 9.18 12.60 5.45
CA GLN A 52 8.48 12.80 6.71
C GLN A 52 7.18 12.01 6.67
N SER A 53 7.03 11.04 7.57
CA SER A 53 5.75 10.38 7.81
C SER A 53 4.70 11.38 8.24
N CYS A 54 3.45 11.08 7.87
CA CYS A 54 2.38 12.02 8.11
C CYS A 54 2.11 12.21 9.61
N LEU A 55 2.29 13.45 10.07
CA LEU A 55 2.07 13.80 11.46
C LEU A 55 0.60 14.16 11.65
N ARG A 56 -0.11 13.44 12.54
CA ARG A 56 -1.48 13.80 12.95
C ARG A 56 -1.56 15.27 13.36
N GLY A 57 -2.63 15.93 12.96
CA GLY A 57 -2.81 17.37 13.15
C GLY A 57 -2.20 18.22 12.04
N THR A 58 -1.42 17.63 11.12
CA THR A 58 -0.90 18.36 9.94
C THR A 58 -1.96 18.39 8.86
N PRO A 59 -2.41 19.58 8.41
CA PRO A 59 -3.39 19.66 7.35
C PRO A 59 -2.75 19.47 5.98
N TYR A 60 -3.43 18.76 5.08
CA TYR A 60 -3.13 18.76 3.65
C TYR A 60 -4.40 18.97 2.83
N THR A 61 -4.24 19.35 1.58
CA THR A 61 -5.34 19.47 0.61
C THR A 61 -5.28 18.28 -0.34
N ASP A 62 -6.34 17.49 -0.40
CA ASP A 62 -6.40 16.36 -1.31
C ASP A 62 -6.65 16.78 -2.77
N LYS A 63 -6.64 15.81 -3.68
CA LYS A 63 -6.87 16.04 -5.12
C LYS A 63 -8.24 16.64 -5.45
N THR A 64 -9.19 16.59 -4.53
CA THR A 64 -10.54 17.16 -4.68
C THR A 64 -10.66 18.57 -4.08
N GLY A 65 -9.57 19.09 -3.49
CA GLY A 65 -9.54 20.41 -2.85
C GLY A 65 -10.01 20.41 -1.38
N GLN A 66 -10.27 19.23 -0.79
CA GLN A 66 -10.71 19.14 0.59
C GLN A 66 -9.52 19.19 1.55
N LYS A 67 -9.64 19.98 2.62
CA LYS A 67 -8.68 19.98 3.73
C LYS A 67 -8.89 18.72 4.57
N ARG A 68 -7.83 17.94 4.77
CA ARG A 68 -7.84 16.67 5.51
C ARG A 68 -6.72 16.67 6.54
N ASP A 69 -6.88 15.87 7.60
CA ASP A 69 -5.77 15.52 8.49
C ASP A 69 -4.92 14.46 7.81
N CYS A 70 -3.62 14.70 7.77
CA CYS A 70 -2.71 13.82 7.06
C CYS A 70 -2.44 12.50 7.79
N GLY A 71 -2.71 12.43 9.10
CA GLY A 71 -2.61 11.21 9.90
C GLY A 71 -3.90 10.37 9.98
N ASP A 72 -4.97 10.78 9.28
CA ASP A 72 -6.24 10.04 9.16
C ASP A 72 -6.36 9.27 7.82
N ALA A 73 -5.29 9.25 7.03
CA ALA A 73 -5.23 8.60 5.72
C ALA A 73 -4.98 7.09 5.82
#